data_AF-X1GIB9-F1
#
_entry.id   AF-X1GIB9-F1
#
_cell.length_a   1.000
_cell.length_b   1.000
_cell.length_c   1.000
_cell.angle_alpha   90.00
_cell.angle_beta   90.00
_cell.angle_gamma   90.00
#
_symmetry.space_group_name_H-M   'P 1'
#
loop_
_entity.id
_entity.type
_entity.pdbx_description
1 polymer ?
#
loop_
_entity_poly.entity_id
_entity_poly.type
_entity_poly.pdbx_seq_one_letter_code
_entity_poly.pdbx_strand_id
1 'polypeptide(L)'
;MIEVVLDQHQGLFIRPQVKQVLAYLRDSDFPTYLKELEGFLTNSKIRFHIRLLIMNQLAFLQNPTNEEWQIVKQLLEKDDNFKKHFIDGIQSEKWLRYLISNGFLQTFLQSGDEKLINLIIWKLRILITPHAKTVIDFLQQFPNIDKKDEHVSYILDGLDHWEDERAIRLFQSHLPTIKSCDHLYYTHFLERILKFNPKVVFEMFFDDLNEKTNAIKSAGDFD
;
A
#
# COMPACT_ATOMS: atom_id res chain seq x y z
N MET A 1 -8.77 -9.18 30.59
CA MET A 1 -7.95 -7.94 30.78
C MET A 1 -8.77 -6.69 30.45
N ILE A 2 -9.57 -6.74 29.39
CA ILE A 2 -10.53 -5.68 29.03
C ILE A 2 -11.45 -5.29 30.19
N GLU A 3 -11.93 -6.25 30.99
CA GLU A 3 -12.75 -5.98 32.17
C GLU A 3 -12.02 -5.08 33.19
N VAL A 4 -10.72 -5.32 33.40
CA VAL A 4 -9.88 -4.49 34.28
C VAL A 4 -9.69 -3.09 33.71
N VAL A 5 -9.51 -2.96 32.39
CA VAL A 5 -9.39 -1.65 31.72
C VAL A 5 -10.70 -0.87 31.77
N LEU A 6 -11.84 -1.55 31.75
CA LEU A 6 -13.17 -0.94 31.85
C LEU A 6 -13.47 -0.45 33.27
N ASP A 7 -12.94 -1.11 34.29
CA ASP A 7 -13.15 -0.78 35.71
C ASP A 7 -12.19 0.32 36.22
N GLN A 8 -11.10 0.58 35.50
CA GLN A 8 -10.07 1.55 35.88
C GLN A 8 -10.11 2.85 35.06
N HIS A 9 -9.45 3.89 35.57
CA HIS A 9 -9.23 5.10 34.80
C HIS A 9 -8.35 4.80 33.57
N GLN A 10 -8.95 4.91 32.38
CA GLN A 10 -8.30 4.75 31.08
C GLN A 10 -7.40 5.96 30.74
N GLY A 11 -6.35 6.16 31.55
CA GLY A 11 -5.34 7.20 31.40
C GLY A 11 -4.07 6.67 30.73
N LEU A 12 -3.05 7.52 30.62
CA LEU A 12 -1.81 7.22 29.89
C LEU A 12 -1.07 5.94 30.35
N PHE A 13 -1.14 5.62 31.64
CA PHE A 13 -0.39 4.51 32.26
C PHE A 13 -0.89 3.11 31.87
N ILE A 14 -2.11 2.98 31.35
CA ILE A 14 -2.67 1.67 30.93
C ILE A 14 -2.10 1.21 29.59
N ARG A 15 -1.59 2.14 28.76
CA ARG A 15 -1.16 1.85 27.37
C ARG A 15 -0.02 0.83 27.31
N PRO A 16 1.09 0.98 28.07
CA PRO A 16 2.16 -0.01 28.07
C PRO A 16 1.70 -1.38 28.58
N GLN A 17 0.84 -1.39 29.59
CA GLN A 17 0.30 -2.62 30.19
C GLN A 17 -0.55 -3.39 29.19
N VAL A 18 -1.49 -2.72 28.52
CA VAL A 18 -2.33 -3.33 27.49
C VAL A 18 -1.49 -3.90 26.36
N LYS A 19 -0.50 -3.14 25.87
CA LYS A 19 0.42 -3.60 24.81
C LYS A 19 1.18 -4.85 25.23
N GLN A 20 1.71 -4.86 26.45
CA GLN A 20 2.51 -5.97 26.98
C GLN A 20 1.65 -7.22 27.19
N VAL A 21 0.45 -7.09 27.75
CA VAL A 21 -0.42 -8.24 27.98
C VAL A 21 -0.94 -8.82 26.67
N LEU A 22 -1.33 -7.99 25.69
CA LEU A 22 -1.74 -8.51 24.38
C LEU A 22 -0.59 -9.22 23.66
N ALA A 23 0.63 -8.68 23.73
CA ALA A 23 1.81 -9.34 23.17
C ALA A 23 2.07 -10.69 23.85
N TYR A 24 2.03 -10.73 25.19
CA TYR A 24 2.19 -11.98 25.95
C TYR A 24 1.12 -13.01 25.62
N LEU A 25 -0.16 -12.61 25.57
CA LEU A 25 -1.26 -13.53 25.24
C LEU A 25 -1.13 -14.06 23.82
N ARG A 26 -0.72 -13.24 22.86
CA ARG A 26 -0.53 -13.69 21.47
C ARG A 26 0.46 -14.85 21.38
N ASP A 27 1.50 -14.84 22.21
CA ASP A 27 2.55 -15.86 22.20
C ASP A 27 2.24 -17.07 23.12
N SER A 28 1.44 -16.87 24.18
CA SER A 28 1.20 -17.90 25.22
C SER A 28 -0.20 -18.50 25.25
N ASP A 29 -1.24 -17.74 24.90
CA ASP A 29 -2.65 -18.14 24.91
C ASP A 29 -3.42 -17.39 23.80
N PHE A 30 -3.29 -17.92 22.59
CA PHE A 30 -3.83 -17.31 21.38
C PHE A 30 -5.37 -17.17 21.37
N PRO A 31 -6.17 -18.15 21.84
CA PRO A 31 -7.62 -17.97 21.98
C PRO A 31 -8.01 -16.80 22.89
N THR A 32 -7.34 -16.66 24.04
CA THR A 32 -7.59 -15.52 24.94
C THR A 32 -7.16 -14.21 24.31
N TYR A 33 -6.03 -14.19 23.60
CA TYR A 33 -5.61 -13.01 22.83
C TYR A 33 -6.69 -12.55 21.85
N LEU A 34 -7.26 -13.44 21.04
CA LEU A 34 -8.28 -13.08 20.05
C LEU A 34 -9.51 -12.46 20.69
N LYS A 35 -10.00 -13.06 21.78
CA LYS A 35 -11.14 -12.54 22.55
C LYS A 35 -10.87 -11.13 23.09
N GLU A 36 -9.69 -10.92 23.66
CA GLU A 36 -9.30 -9.62 24.20
C GLU A 36 -9.12 -8.58 23.08
N LEU A 37 -8.45 -8.96 21.98
CA LEU A 37 -8.25 -8.11 20.81
C LEU A 37 -9.58 -7.62 20.24
N GLU A 38 -10.52 -8.53 19.98
CA GLU A 38 -11.85 -8.19 19.46
C GLU A 38 -12.60 -7.27 20.44
N GLY A 39 -12.54 -7.59 21.74
CA GLY A 39 -13.14 -6.74 22.78
C GLY A 39 -12.59 -5.32 22.76
N PHE A 40 -11.27 -5.14 22.68
CA PHE A 40 -10.66 -3.79 22.66
C PHE A 40 -11.05 -2.98 21.43
N LEU A 41 -11.23 -3.65 20.28
CA LEU A 41 -11.54 -3.01 19.02
C LEU A 41 -13.03 -2.66 18.87
N THR A 42 -13.93 -3.48 19.44
CA THR A 42 -15.38 -3.37 19.22
C THR A 42 -16.13 -2.72 20.38
N ASN A 43 -15.61 -2.78 21.62
CA ASN A 43 -16.33 -2.28 22.79
C ASN A 43 -16.39 -0.74 22.80
N SER A 44 -17.60 -0.19 22.83
CA SER A 44 -17.87 1.26 22.80
C SER A 44 -17.39 2.01 24.05
N LYS A 45 -17.16 1.31 25.17
CA LYS A 45 -16.65 1.90 26.42
C LYS A 45 -15.12 2.06 26.44
N ILE A 46 -14.41 1.50 25.46
CA ILE A 46 -12.97 1.69 25.32
C ILE A 46 -12.69 3.03 24.65
N ARG A 47 -11.91 3.89 25.32
CA ARG A 47 -11.53 5.20 24.79
C ARG A 47 -10.71 5.05 23.52
N PHE A 48 -10.93 5.98 22.58
CA PHE A 48 -10.32 5.98 21.26
C PHE A 48 -8.79 5.82 21.27
N HIS A 49 -8.07 6.46 22.19
CA HIS A 49 -6.61 6.38 22.24
C HIS A 49 -6.05 4.98 22.59
N ILE A 50 -6.83 4.16 23.31
CA ILE A 50 -6.51 2.75 23.57
C ILE A 50 -6.83 1.95 22.32
N ARG A 51 -8.02 2.15 21.72
CA ARG A 51 -8.39 1.49 20.47
C ARG A 51 -7.36 1.74 19.37
N LEU A 52 -6.94 2.99 19.17
CA LEU A 52 -5.91 3.39 18.22
C LEU A 52 -4.56 2.71 18.51
N LEU A 53 -4.19 2.54 19.79
CA LEU A 53 -2.97 1.80 20.15
C LEU A 53 -3.05 0.34 19.66
N ILE A 54 -4.20 -0.32 19.88
CA ILE A 54 -4.40 -1.72 19.47
C ILE A 54 -4.46 -1.84 17.95
N MET A 55 -5.17 -0.94 17.29
CA MET A 55 -5.24 -0.87 15.83
C MET A 55 -3.86 -0.75 15.21
N ASN A 56 -3.04 0.16 15.73
CA ASN A 56 -1.66 0.29 15.29
C ASN A 56 -0.91 -1.02 15.54
N GLN A 57 -0.88 -1.54 16.77
CA GLN A 57 -0.18 -2.79 17.10
C GLN A 57 -0.55 -3.94 16.15
N LEU A 58 -1.84 -4.06 15.79
CA LEU A 58 -2.35 -5.05 14.85
C LEU A 58 -1.85 -4.81 13.41
N ALA A 59 -1.92 -3.56 12.91
CA ALA A 59 -1.46 -3.20 11.57
C ALA A 59 0.06 -3.38 11.38
N PHE A 60 0.85 -3.20 12.45
CA PHE A 60 2.30 -3.40 12.45
C PHE A 60 2.74 -4.88 12.52
N LEU A 61 1.83 -5.84 12.71
CA LEU A 61 2.17 -7.26 12.76
C LEU A 61 2.76 -7.75 11.44
N GLN A 62 3.95 -8.37 11.52
CA GLN A 62 4.64 -8.94 10.36
C GLN A 62 4.03 -10.28 9.91
N ASN A 63 3.59 -11.09 10.86
CA ASN A 63 3.05 -12.43 10.61
C ASN A 63 1.63 -12.58 11.17
N PRO A 64 0.65 -11.87 10.61
CA PRO A 64 -0.75 -12.00 11.02
C PRO A 64 -1.32 -13.38 10.72
N THR A 65 -2.26 -13.87 11.52
CA THR A 65 -2.92 -15.17 11.32
C THR A 65 -4.25 -15.01 10.57
N ASN A 66 -4.88 -16.14 10.22
CA ASN A 66 -6.19 -16.14 9.58
C ASN A 66 -7.29 -15.67 10.54
N GLU A 67 -7.16 -16.01 11.82
CA GLU A 67 -8.08 -15.63 12.89
C GLU A 67 -8.02 -14.13 13.16
N GLU A 68 -6.81 -13.55 13.22
CA GLU A 68 -6.63 -12.10 13.30
C GLU A 68 -7.24 -11.39 12.08
N TRP A 69 -7.09 -11.97 10.88
CA TRP A 69 -7.73 -11.46 9.67
C TRP A 69 -9.25 -11.45 9.76
N GLN A 70 -9.90 -12.44 10.37
CA GLN A 70 -11.37 -12.43 10.52
C GLN A 70 -11.86 -11.23 11.34
N ILE A 71 -11.12 -10.84 12.38
CA ILE A 71 -11.45 -9.66 13.20
C ILE A 71 -11.27 -8.39 12.36
N VAL A 72 -10.12 -8.25 11.69
CA VAL A 72 -9.81 -7.09 10.82
C VAL A 72 -10.87 -6.95 9.73
N LYS A 73 -11.20 -8.04 9.04
CA LYS A 73 -12.18 -8.07 7.95
C LYS A 73 -13.50 -7.44 8.35
N GLN A 74 -14.06 -7.84 9.50
CA GLN A 74 -15.33 -7.29 9.99
C GLN A 74 -15.25 -5.80 10.30
N LEU A 75 -14.11 -5.33 10.81
CA LEU A 75 -13.90 -3.92 11.14
C LEU A 75 -13.70 -3.05 9.89
N LEU A 76 -13.02 -3.57 8.87
CA LEU A 76 -12.86 -2.90 7.57
C LEU A 76 -14.20 -2.63 6.88
N GLU A 77 -15.19 -3.50 7.07
CA GLU A 77 -16.53 -3.34 6.49
C GLU A 77 -17.41 -2.34 7.27
N LYS A 78 -17.19 -2.19 8.58
CA LYS A 78 -18.11 -1.49 9.50
C LYS A 78 -17.61 -0.14 10.00
N ASP A 79 -16.30 0.09 10.04
CA ASP A 79 -15.69 1.27 10.67
C ASP A 79 -14.69 1.94 9.72
N ASP A 80 -15.09 3.07 9.14
CA ASP A 80 -14.25 3.86 8.21
C ASP A 80 -13.00 4.46 8.88
N ASN A 81 -13.07 4.79 10.17
CA ASN A 81 -11.89 5.28 10.90
C ASN A 81 -10.92 4.14 11.11
N PHE A 82 -11.42 2.95 11.48
CA PHE A 82 -10.59 1.75 11.55
C PHE A 82 -9.92 1.47 10.21
N LYS A 83 -10.69 1.48 9.12
CA LYS A 83 -10.21 1.25 7.75
C LYS A 83 -9.05 2.18 7.40
N LYS A 84 -9.20 3.49 7.57
CA LYS A 84 -8.15 4.48 7.23
C LYS A 84 -6.88 4.28 8.06
N HIS A 85 -7.02 4.14 9.38
CA HIS A 85 -5.86 3.92 10.26
C HIS A 85 -5.17 2.57 10.02
N PHE A 86 -5.94 1.51 9.73
CA PHE A 86 -5.39 0.20 9.48
C PHE A 86 -4.58 0.20 8.18
N ILE A 87 -5.13 0.72 7.07
CA ILE A 87 -4.41 0.84 5.79
C ILE A 87 -3.13 1.66 5.95
N ASP A 88 -3.19 2.79 6.66
CA ASP A 88 -2.03 3.63 6.94
C ASP A 88 -0.95 2.89 7.74
N GLY A 89 -1.36 2.04 8.69
CA GLY A 89 -0.45 1.33 9.59
C GLY A 89 0.22 0.07 9.02
N ILE A 90 -0.30 -0.52 7.94
CA ILE A 90 0.20 -1.82 7.42
C ILE A 90 1.69 -1.73 7.05
N GLN A 91 2.48 -2.73 7.43
CA GLN A 91 3.86 -2.86 6.94
C GLN A 91 4.16 -4.23 6.34
N SER A 92 3.34 -5.22 6.65
CA SER A 92 3.61 -6.61 6.29
C SER A 92 3.04 -6.98 4.94
N GLU A 93 3.79 -7.80 4.21
CA GLU A 93 3.33 -8.40 2.97
C GLU A 93 2.06 -9.22 3.18
N LYS A 94 1.95 -9.90 4.33
CA LYS A 94 0.83 -10.80 4.61
C LYS A 94 -0.49 -10.03 4.79
N TRP A 95 -0.47 -8.87 5.46
CA TRP A 95 -1.66 -8.01 5.50
C TRP A 95 -2.05 -7.51 4.11
N LEU A 96 -1.07 -7.06 3.32
CA LEU A 96 -1.32 -6.64 1.94
C LEU A 96 -1.92 -7.77 1.10
N ARG A 97 -1.39 -8.99 1.20
CA ARG A 97 -1.92 -10.19 0.52
C ARG A 97 -3.35 -10.51 0.95
N TYR A 98 -3.71 -10.36 2.22
CA TYR A 98 -5.10 -10.54 2.64
C TYR A 98 -6.03 -9.51 1.98
N LEU A 99 -5.64 -8.23 1.97
CA LEU A 99 -6.43 -7.17 1.33
C LEU A 99 -6.61 -7.39 -0.17
N ILE A 100 -5.57 -7.84 -0.87
CA ILE A 100 -5.61 -8.14 -2.30
C ILE A 100 -6.47 -9.38 -2.57
N SER A 101 -6.14 -10.51 -1.93
CA SER A 101 -6.74 -11.82 -2.25
C SER A 101 -8.22 -11.91 -1.88
N ASN A 102 -8.67 -11.08 -0.92
CA ASN A 102 -10.08 -10.99 -0.53
C ASN A 102 -10.83 -9.82 -1.23
N GLY A 103 -10.20 -9.14 -2.19
CA GLY A 103 -10.83 -8.09 -3.00
C GLY A 103 -11.02 -6.73 -2.31
N PHE A 104 -10.68 -6.59 -1.03
CA PHE A 104 -10.84 -5.33 -0.28
C PHE A 104 -10.09 -4.17 -0.93
N LEU A 105 -8.84 -4.40 -1.34
CA LEU A 105 -8.02 -3.34 -1.94
C LEU A 105 -8.66 -2.79 -3.23
N GLN A 106 -9.19 -3.70 -4.06
CA GLN A 106 -9.92 -3.36 -5.28
C GLN A 106 -11.17 -2.53 -4.98
N THR A 107 -12.00 -3.02 -4.05
CA THR A 107 -13.23 -2.33 -3.64
C THR A 107 -12.95 -0.94 -3.10
N PHE A 108 -11.88 -0.76 -2.32
CA PHE A 108 -11.53 0.54 -1.76
C PHE A 108 -11.02 1.51 -2.82
N LEU A 109 -10.23 1.05 -3.78
CA LEU A 109 -9.78 1.87 -4.91
C LEU A 109 -10.96 2.32 -5.79
N GLN A 110 -12.00 1.50 -5.90
CA GLN A 110 -13.21 1.80 -6.68
C GLN A 110 -14.33 2.49 -5.87
N SER A 111 -14.06 2.88 -4.62
CA SER A 111 -15.08 3.43 -3.72
C SER A 111 -15.53 4.86 -4.06
N GLY A 112 -14.73 5.59 -4.84
CA GLY A 112 -14.91 7.04 -5.07
C GLY A 112 -14.48 7.94 -3.89
N ASP A 113 -14.04 7.38 -2.75
CA ASP A 113 -13.42 8.17 -1.67
C ASP A 113 -11.97 8.49 -2.05
N GLU A 114 -11.76 9.67 -2.67
CA GLU A 114 -10.44 10.15 -3.09
C GLU A 114 -9.40 10.14 -1.96
N LYS A 115 -9.80 10.39 -0.70
CA LYS A 115 -8.86 10.36 0.44
C LYS A 115 -8.38 8.95 0.72
N LEU A 116 -9.29 7.97 0.65
CA LEU A 116 -8.96 6.56 0.82
C LEU A 116 -8.12 6.05 -0.35
N ILE A 117 -8.46 6.43 -1.59
CA ILE A 117 -7.69 6.10 -2.78
C ILE A 117 -6.26 6.63 -2.62
N ASN A 118 -6.08 7.93 -2.37
CA ASN A 118 -4.76 8.52 -2.20
C ASN A 118 -3.95 7.88 -1.07
N LEU A 119 -4.60 7.52 0.04
CA LEU A 119 -3.96 6.79 1.13
C LEU A 119 -3.44 5.42 0.66
N ILE A 120 -4.25 4.66 -0.09
CA ILE A 120 -3.87 3.36 -0.63
C ILE A 120 -2.72 3.50 -1.64
N ILE A 121 -2.80 4.48 -2.55
CA ILE A 121 -1.77 4.74 -3.55
C ILE A 121 -0.43 5.08 -2.88
N TRP A 122 -0.43 6.00 -1.91
CA TRP A 122 0.75 6.31 -1.11
C TRP A 122 1.28 5.08 -0.38
N LYS A 123 0.38 4.26 0.17
CA LYS A 123 0.77 3.06 0.90
C LYS A 123 1.42 2.02 -0.01
N LEU A 124 0.88 1.80 -1.20
CA LEU A 124 1.46 0.90 -2.20
C LEU A 124 2.83 1.39 -2.67
N ARG A 125 3.02 2.70 -2.84
CA ARG A 125 4.34 3.30 -3.14
C ARG A 125 5.36 3.01 -2.05
N ILE A 126 4.98 2.99 -0.79
CA ILE A 126 5.90 2.63 0.31
C ILE A 126 6.19 1.13 0.35
N LEU A 127 5.17 0.30 0.08
CA LEU A 127 5.29 -1.16 0.18
C LEU A 127 5.94 -1.79 -1.05
N ILE A 128 6.08 -1.08 -2.18
CA ILE A 128 6.67 -1.65 -3.40
C ILE A 128 8.15 -2.01 -3.23
N THR A 129 8.97 -1.22 -2.53
CA THR A 129 10.38 -1.59 -2.30
C THR A 129 10.52 -2.87 -1.47
N PRO A 130 9.91 -2.98 -0.27
CA PRO A 130 10.06 -4.20 0.54
C PRO A 130 9.30 -5.41 -0.04
N HIS A 131 8.22 -5.19 -0.80
CA HIS A 131 7.30 -6.25 -1.25
C HIS A 131 7.05 -6.20 -2.76
N ALA A 132 8.10 -5.95 -3.54
CA ALA A 132 8.04 -5.66 -4.98
C ALA A 132 7.19 -6.66 -5.76
N LYS A 133 7.43 -7.97 -5.59
CA LYS A 133 6.69 -9.02 -6.28
C LYS A 133 5.18 -8.89 -6.07
N THR A 134 4.73 -8.74 -4.82
CA THR A 134 3.31 -8.65 -4.49
C THR A 134 2.66 -7.40 -5.04
N VAL A 135 3.35 -6.25 -4.95
CA VAL A 135 2.80 -4.99 -5.46
C VAL A 135 2.78 -4.98 -6.99
N ILE A 136 3.85 -5.45 -7.65
CA ILE A 136 3.92 -5.57 -9.11
C ILE A 136 2.82 -6.51 -9.63
N ASP A 137 2.64 -7.69 -9.01
CA ASP A 137 1.57 -8.63 -9.38
C ASP A 137 0.19 -7.98 -9.30
N PHE A 138 -0.04 -7.15 -8.27
CA PHE A 138 -1.26 -6.37 -8.13
C PHE A 138 -1.40 -5.29 -9.21
N LEU A 139 -0.32 -4.54 -9.51
CA LEU A 139 -0.32 -3.48 -10.52
C LEU A 139 -0.62 -4.00 -11.93
N GLN A 140 -0.24 -5.25 -12.25
CA GLN A 140 -0.61 -5.89 -13.52
C GLN A 140 -2.12 -6.06 -13.69
N GLN A 141 -2.86 -6.13 -12.58
CA GLN A 141 -4.32 -6.28 -12.55
C GLN A 141 -4.99 -5.04 -11.94
N PHE A 142 -4.33 -3.88 -12.00
CA PHE A 142 -4.78 -2.67 -11.32
C PHE A 142 -6.17 -2.23 -11.81
N PRO A 143 -7.10 -1.89 -10.90
CA PRO A 143 -8.47 -1.52 -11.24
C PRO A 143 -8.50 -0.38 -12.25
N ASN A 144 -9.54 -0.37 -13.09
CA ASN A 144 -9.85 0.80 -13.90
C ASN A 144 -10.50 1.87 -13.01
N ILE A 145 -9.73 2.89 -12.64
CA ILE A 145 -10.14 4.05 -11.85
C ILE A 145 -9.70 5.33 -12.56
N ASP A 146 -10.25 6.47 -12.16
CA ASP A 146 -9.76 7.76 -12.63
C ASP A 146 -8.26 7.91 -12.35
N LYS A 147 -7.54 8.52 -13.29
CA LYS A 147 -6.07 8.72 -13.22
C LYS A 147 -5.27 7.44 -12.96
N LYS A 148 -5.74 6.31 -13.50
CA LYS A 148 -5.08 5.01 -13.36
C LYS A 148 -3.60 5.07 -13.70
N ASP A 149 -3.25 5.69 -14.82
CA ASP A 149 -1.89 5.68 -15.32
C ASP A 149 -0.96 6.53 -14.45
N GLU A 150 -1.44 7.67 -13.94
CA GLU A 150 -0.73 8.50 -12.99
C GLU A 150 -0.51 7.77 -11.66
N HIS A 151 -1.53 7.05 -11.18
CA HIS A 151 -1.45 6.25 -9.96
C HIS A 151 -0.43 5.13 -10.06
N VAL A 152 -0.44 4.37 -11.17
CA VAL A 152 0.55 3.30 -11.41
C VAL A 152 1.95 3.88 -11.48
N SER A 153 2.14 4.99 -12.22
CA SER A 153 3.42 5.68 -12.35
C SER A 153 3.94 6.14 -10.99
N TYR A 154 3.09 6.76 -10.18
CA TYR A 154 3.44 7.21 -8.83
C TYR A 154 3.84 6.06 -7.91
N ILE A 155 3.16 4.91 -7.99
CA ILE A 155 3.53 3.73 -7.19
C ILE A 155 4.88 3.18 -7.66
N LEU A 156 5.13 3.08 -8.97
CA LEU A 156 6.39 2.61 -9.53
C LEU A 156 7.57 3.51 -9.18
N ASP A 157 7.36 4.81 -8.99
CA ASP A 157 8.38 5.73 -8.48
C ASP A 157 8.85 5.36 -7.06
N GLY A 158 8.10 4.55 -6.32
CA GLY A 158 8.58 3.96 -5.07
C GLY A 158 9.66 2.88 -5.26
N LEU A 159 9.76 2.24 -6.43
CA LEU A 159 10.55 1.01 -6.63
C LEU A 159 12.04 1.28 -6.79
N ASP A 160 12.85 0.81 -5.83
CA ASP A 160 14.30 1.01 -5.84
C ASP A 160 15.07 0.07 -6.76
N HIS A 161 14.62 -1.19 -6.89
CA HIS A 161 15.33 -2.23 -7.63
C HIS A 161 14.52 -2.67 -8.85
N TRP A 162 15.06 -2.43 -10.05
CA TRP A 162 14.39 -2.64 -11.34
C TRP A 162 14.81 -3.94 -12.05
N GLU A 163 15.07 -4.99 -11.28
CA GLU A 163 15.45 -6.31 -11.82
C GLU A 163 14.25 -7.08 -12.39
N ASP A 164 13.05 -6.82 -11.88
CA ASP A 164 11.83 -7.48 -12.32
C ASP A 164 11.36 -6.89 -13.66
N GLU A 165 11.49 -7.66 -14.74
CA GLU A 165 11.03 -7.25 -16.07
C GLU A 165 9.54 -6.87 -16.12
N ARG A 166 8.72 -7.39 -15.21
CA ARG A 166 7.30 -7.01 -15.13
C ARG A 166 7.14 -5.54 -14.72
N ALA A 167 8.01 -5.02 -13.85
CA ALA A 167 8.03 -3.60 -13.51
C ALA A 167 8.43 -2.74 -14.72
N ILE A 168 9.42 -3.19 -15.49
CA ILE A 168 9.86 -2.51 -16.72
C ILE A 168 8.72 -2.48 -17.74
N ARG A 169 8.02 -3.60 -17.95
CA ARG A 169 6.85 -3.66 -18.85
C ARG A 169 5.72 -2.74 -18.38
N LEU A 170 5.45 -2.68 -17.07
CA LEU A 170 4.48 -1.74 -16.51
C LEU A 170 4.91 -0.29 -16.75
N PHE A 171 6.18 0.05 -16.54
CA PHE A 171 6.70 1.38 -16.85
C PHE A 171 6.52 1.74 -18.33
N GLN A 172 6.89 0.84 -19.24
CA GLN A 172 6.74 1.03 -20.69
C GLN A 172 5.28 1.20 -21.11
N SER A 173 4.34 0.45 -20.53
CA SER A 173 2.92 0.56 -20.89
C SER A 173 2.28 1.88 -20.44
N HIS A 174 2.88 2.59 -19.47
CA HIS A 174 2.39 3.87 -18.96
C HIS A 174 3.31 5.06 -19.37
N LEU A 175 4.22 4.81 -20.32
CA LEU A 175 5.22 5.78 -20.78
C LEU A 175 4.63 7.12 -21.28
N PRO A 176 3.50 7.16 -22.03
CA PRO A 176 2.93 8.42 -22.47
C PRO A 176 2.56 9.35 -21.30
N THR A 177 1.93 8.80 -20.26
CA THR A 177 1.56 9.54 -19.06
C THR A 177 2.79 10.03 -18.33
N ILE A 178 3.80 9.17 -18.14
CA ILE A 178 5.07 9.52 -17.47
C ILE A 178 5.79 10.66 -18.20
N LYS A 179 5.89 10.58 -19.54
CA LYS A 179 6.51 11.62 -20.37
C LYS A 179 5.73 12.93 -20.32
N SER A 180 4.40 12.87 -20.16
CA SER A 180 3.55 14.07 -20.12
C SER A 180 3.61 14.85 -18.81
N CYS A 181 3.97 14.19 -17.70
CA CYS A 181 4.02 14.83 -16.37
C CYS A 181 5.18 15.82 -16.24
N ASP A 182 6.42 15.36 -16.44
CA ASP A 182 7.64 16.18 -16.35
C ASP A 182 8.81 15.41 -16.98
N HIS A 183 9.65 16.09 -17.76
CA HIS A 183 10.88 15.52 -18.31
C HIS A 183 11.84 15.05 -17.19
N LEU A 184 11.92 15.77 -16.07
CA LEU A 184 12.76 15.36 -14.94
C LEU A 184 12.28 14.05 -14.32
N TYR A 185 10.96 13.85 -14.28
CA TYR A 185 10.35 12.63 -13.76
C TYR A 185 10.66 11.43 -14.64
N TYR A 186 10.56 11.59 -15.96
CA TYR A 186 10.95 10.53 -16.90
C TYR A 186 12.45 10.18 -16.82
N THR A 187 13.34 11.18 -16.79
CA THR A 187 14.78 10.94 -16.64
C THR A 187 15.09 10.21 -15.33
N HIS A 188 14.40 10.53 -14.23
CA HIS A 188 14.58 9.86 -12.95
C HIS A 188 14.32 8.34 -13.03
N PHE A 189 13.28 7.92 -13.76
CA PHE A 189 13.04 6.49 -14.01
C PHE A 189 14.16 5.87 -14.83
N LEU A 190 14.58 6.50 -15.93
CA LEU A 190 15.63 5.97 -16.79
C LEU A 190 16.94 5.75 -16.01
N GLU A 191 17.34 6.69 -15.16
CA GLU A 191 18.53 6.58 -14.32
C GLU A 191 18.46 5.38 -13.36
N ARG A 192 17.28 5.10 -12.79
CA ARG A 192 17.08 3.96 -11.88
C ARG A 192 17.08 2.65 -12.63
N ILE A 193 16.41 2.57 -13.78
CA ILE A 193 16.37 1.37 -14.62
C ILE A 193 17.76 1.07 -15.20
N LEU A 194 18.52 2.10 -15.60
CA LEU A 194 19.85 1.97 -16.22
C LEU A 194 20.81 1.14 -15.37
N LYS A 195 20.71 1.23 -14.04
CA LYS A 195 21.54 0.48 -13.09
C LYS A 195 21.33 -1.04 -13.17
N PHE A 196 20.16 -1.49 -13.59
CA PHE A 196 19.77 -2.90 -13.60
C PHE A 196 19.59 -3.44 -15.02
N ASN A 197 19.09 -2.63 -15.95
CA ASN A 197 18.76 -3.05 -17.29
C ASN A 197 19.13 -1.98 -18.34
N PRO A 198 20.44 -1.78 -18.59
CA PRO A 198 20.91 -0.68 -19.43
C PRO A 198 20.47 -0.82 -20.89
N LYS A 199 20.32 -2.05 -21.38
CA LYS A 199 19.88 -2.33 -22.75
C LYS A 199 18.51 -1.70 -23.04
N VAL A 200 17.55 -1.89 -22.14
CA VAL A 200 16.20 -1.34 -22.29
C VAL A 200 16.22 0.18 -22.29
N VAL A 201 17.02 0.80 -21.41
CA VAL A 201 17.13 2.27 -21.36
C VAL A 201 17.74 2.82 -22.66
N PHE A 202 18.75 2.15 -23.22
CA PHE A 202 19.30 2.57 -24.51
C PHE A 202 18.28 2.46 -25.64
N GLU A 203 17.54 1.35 -25.72
CA GLU A 203 16.47 1.19 -26.72
C GLU A 203 15.46 2.34 -26.63
N MET A 204 14.95 2.62 -25.42
CA MET A 204 13.99 3.71 -25.20
C MET A 204 14.56 5.09 -25.54
N PHE A 205 15.82 5.36 -25.21
CA PHE A 205 16.47 6.63 -25.54
C PHE A 205 16.61 6.83 -27.04
N PHE A 206 16.99 5.78 -27.79
CA PHE A 206 17.10 5.85 -29.24
C PHE A 206 15.73 5.98 -29.92
N ASP A 207 14.71 5.31 -29.40
CA ASP A 207 13.33 5.45 -29.89
C ASP A 207 12.85 6.90 -29.73
N ASP A 208 13.10 7.53 -28.58
CA ASP A 208 12.74 8.93 -28.33
C ASP A 208 13.47 9.91 -29.28
N LEU A 209 14.74 9.66 -29.57
CA LEU A 209 15.51 10.46 -30.53
C LEU A 209 14.98 10.29 -31.96
N ASN A 210 14.63 9.07 -32.35
CA ASN A 210 14.06 8.78 -33.66
C ASN A 210 12.70 9.47 -33.83
N GLU A 211 11.82 9.39 -32.82
CA GLU A 211 10.53 10.09 -32.81
C GLU A 211 10.70 11.60 -33.01
N LYS A 212 11.60 12.24 -32.24
CA LYS A 212 11.87 13.68 -32.35
C LYS A 212 12.47 14.05 -33.72
N THR A 213 13.39 13.24 -34.24
CA THR A 213 14.03 13.48 -35.54
C THR A 213 13.02 13.37 -36.68
N ASN A 214 12.11 12.39 -36.61
CA ASN A 214 11.06 12.21 -37.61
C ASN A 214 10.04 13.34 -37.57
N ALA A 215 9.65 13.81 -36.38
CA ALA A 215 8.74 14.95 -36.23
C ALA A 215 9.29 16.24 -36.90
N ILE A 216 10.60 16.49 -36.78
CA ILE A 216 11.26 17.63 -37.43
C ILE A 216 11.24 17.48 -38.96
N LYS A 217 11.55 16.29 -39.49
CA LYS A 217 11.52 16.04 -40.94
C LYS A 217 10.12 16.24 -41.52
N SER A 218 9.09 15.71 -40.86
CA SER A 218 7.70 15.87 -41.29
C SER A 218 7.20 17.31 -41.25
N ALA A 219 7.77 18.16 -40.37
CA ALA A 219 7.42 19.58 -40.31
C ALA A 219 8.10 20.40 -41.43
N GLY A 220 9.23 19.95 -41.95
CA GLY A 220 9.95 20.59 -43.06
C GLY A 220 9.43 20.26 -44.46
N ASP A 221 8.56 19.25 -44.59
CA ASP A 221 7.95 18.84 -45.87
C ASP A 221 6.66 19.62 -46.23
N PHE A 222 6.29 20.64 -45.44
CA PHE A 222 5.12 21.51 -45.65
C PHE A 222 5.46 22.98 -46.01
N ASP A 223 6.73 23.31 -46.24
CA ASP A 223 7.19 24.59 -46.81
C ASP A 223 7.57 24.43 -48.29
#